data_AF-A0A368EZ20-F1
#
_entry.id   AF-A0A368EZ20-F1
#
_cell.length_a   1.000
_cell.length_b   1.000
_cell.length_c   1.000
_cell.angle_alpha   90.00
_cell.angle_beta   90.00
_cell.angle_gamma   90.00
#
_symmetry.space_group_name_H-M   'P 1'
#
loop_
_entity.id
_entity.type
_entity.pdbx_description
1 polymer ?
#
loop_
_entity_poly.entity_id
_entity_poly.type
_entity_poly.pdbx_seq_one_letter_code
_entity_poly.pdbx_strand_id
1 'polypeptide(L)' 'VAATLNNLAVLYGKRGKFKDAEPLCKRALEIREKVLGHDNPDVAKQLNNLALLCQNQGKYEEVEKYYK' A
#
# COMPACT_ATOMS: atom_id res chain seq x y z
N VAL A 1 5.22 -1.87 13.47
CA VAL A 1 5.97 -2.07 12.20
C VAL A 1 5.13 -1.68 10.98
N ALA A 2 3.97 -2.29 10.71
CA ALA A 2 3.14 -1.97 9.53
C ALA A 2 2.74 -0.47 9.44
N ALA A 3 2.31 0.13 10.55
CA ALA A 3 1.97 1.55 10.59
C ALA A 3 3.16 2.46 10.22
N THR A 4 4.36 2.15 10.72
CA THR A 4 5.58 2.90 10.43
C THR A 4 5.96 2.81 8.95
N LEU A 5 5.88 1.60 8.37
CA LEU A 5 6.12 1.38 6.93
C LEU A 5 5.13 2.15 6.06
N ASN A 6 3.84 2.12 6.42
CA ASN A 6 2.82 2.88 5.71
C ASN A 6 3.07 4.39 5.79
N ASN A 7 3.44 4.92 6.96
CA ASN A 7 3.72 6.34 7.11
C ASN A 7 4.92 6.78 6.26
N LEU A 8 5.97 5.95 6.17
CA LEU A 8 7.11 6.21 5.30
C LEU A 8 6.74 6.14 3.81
N ALA A 9 5.91 5.16 3.42
CA ALA A 9 5.40 5.06 2.05
C ALA A 9 4.60 6.30 1.64
N VAL A 10 3.70 6.78 2.51
CA VAL A 10 2.92 8.01 2.28
C VAL A 10 3.85 9.22 2.15
N LEU A 11 4.89 9.32 2.98
CA LEU A 11 5.87 10.41 2.90
C LEU A 11 6.62 10.39 1.54
N TYR A 12 7.02 9.21 1.07
CA TYR A 12 7.67 9.05 -0.23
C TYR A 12 6.73 9.35 -1.39
N GLY A 13 5.48 8.91 -1.33
CA GLY A 13 4.45 9.26 -2.31
C GLY A 13 4.24 10.77 -2.43
N LYS A 14 4.16 11.48 -1.29
CA LYS A 14 4.07 12.96 -1.28
C LYS A 14 5.27 13.66 -1.90
N ARG A 15 6.43 13.00 -1.97
CA ARG A 15 7.66 13.51 -2.60
C ARG A 15 7.82 13.04 -4.05
N GLY A 16 6.81 12.40 -4.64
CA GLY A 16 6.87 11.83 -5.99
C GLY A 16 7.74 10.57 -6.10
N LYS A 17 8.24 10.04 -4.97
CA LYS A 17 9.10 8.85 -4.92
C LYS A 17 8.26 7.57 -4.88
N PHE A 18 7.41 7.38 -5.87
CA PHE A 18 6.42 6.29 -5.87
C PHE A 18 7.08 4.90 -5.91
N LYS A 19 8.20 4.75 -6.63
CA LYS A 19 8.97 3.50 -6.68
C LYS A 19 9.55 3.09 -5.32
N ASP A 20 9.90 4.06 -4.47
CA ASP A 20 10.38 3.79 -3.11
C ASP A 20 9.23 3.54 -2.13
N ALA A 21 8.06 4.17 -2.39
CA ALA A 21 6.87 4.04 -1.55
C ALA A 21 6.14 2.70 -1.71
N GLU A 22 6.05 2.20 -2.93
CA GLU A 22 5.32 0.98 -3.29
C GLU A 22 5.76 -0.27 -2.49
N PRO A 23 7.06 -0.65 -2.41
CA PRO A 23 7.48 -1.82 -1.64
C PRO A 23 7.20 -1.68 -0.14
N LEU A 24 7.25 -0.46 0.39
CA LEU A 24 6.91 -0.18 1.79
C LEU A 24 5.42 -0.39 2.05
N CYS A 25 4.56 0.05 1.12
CA CYS A 25 3.11 -0.19 1.20
C CYS A 25 2.76 -1.67 1.10
N LYS A 26 3.39 -2.42 0.17
CA LYS A 26 3.20 -3.88 0.02
C LYS A 26 3.59 -4.64 1.28
N ARG A 27 4.76 -4.31 1.86
CA ARG A 27 5.21 -4.95 3.12
C ARG A 27 4.28 -4.61 4.30
N ALA A 28 3.75 -3.39 4.36
CA ALA A 28 2.78 -3.02 5.38
C ALA A 28 1.44 -3.78 5.21
N LEU A 29 1.02 -4.01 3.96
CA LEU A 29 -0.18 -4.79 3.61
C LEU A 29 -0.04 -6.24 4.08
N GLU A 30 1.04 -6.92 3.69
CA GLU A 30 1.29 -8.32 4.08
C GLU A 30 1.27 -8.53 5.60
N ILE A 31 1.83 -7.59 6.36
CA ILE A 31 1.81 -7.67 7.83
C ILE A 31 0.38 -7.49 8.35
N ARG A 32 -0.39 -6.53 7.82
CA ARG A 32 -1.77 -6.31 8.26
C ARG A 32 -2.67 -7.48 7.90
N GLU A 33 -2.55 -8.03 6.70
CA GLU A 33 -3.31 -9.22 6.29
C GLU A 33 -3.04 -10.42 7.21
N LYS A 34 -1.76 -10.68 7.51
CA LYS A 34 -1.38 -11.78 8.41
C LYS A 34 -1.90 -11.62 9.84
N VAL A 35 -2.01 -10.39 10.33
CA VAL A 35 -2.37 -10.12 11.73
C VAL A 35 -3.87 -9.90 11.92
N LEU A 36 -4.52 -9.26 10.94
CA LEU A 36 -5.88 -8.74 11.07
C LEU A 36 -6.89 -9.44 10.17
N GLY A 37 -6.44 -10.19 9.16
CA GLY A 37 -7.30 -10.78 8.13
C GLY A 37 -7.67 -9.79 7.02
N HIS A 38 -8.11 -10.32 5.88
CA HIS A 38 -8.33 -9.51 4.67
C HIS A 38 -9.49 -8.51 4.79
N ASP A 39 -10.54 -8.85 5.55
CA ASP A 39 -11.73 -8.02 5.74
C ASP A 39 -11.54 -6.85 6.72
N ASN A 40 -10.34 -6.74 7.30
CA ASN A 40 -10.10 -5.70 8.29
C ASN A 40 -10.05 -4.31 7.63
N PRO A 41 -10.72 -3.29 8.22
CA PRO A 41 -10.67 -1.92 7.70
C PRO A 41 -9.25 -1.35 7.53
N ASP A 42 -8.27 -1.76 8.35
CA ASP A 42 -6.88 -1.33 8.22
C ASP A 42 -6.17 -1.97 7.01
N VAL A 43 -6.59 -3.15 6.59
CA VAL A 43 -6.15 -3.79 5.34
C VAL A 43 -6.74 -3.05 4.15
N ALA A 44 -8.05 -2.77 4.16
CA ALA A 44 -8.70 -1.97 3.11
C ALA A 44 -8.08 -0.58 2.96
N LYS A 45 -7.75 0.09 4.07
CA LYS A 45 -7.04 1.38 4.04
C LYS A 45 -5.64 1.25 3.44
N GLN A 46 -4.96 0.13 3.66
CA GLN A 46 -3.63 -0.10 3.08
C GLN A 46 -3.70 -0.34 1.58
N LEU A 47 -4.69 -1.09 1.12
CA LEU A 47 -4.98 -1.32 -0.30
C LEU A 47 -5.27 -0.01 -1.04
N ASN A 48 -6.04 0.89 -0.42
CA ASN A 48 -6.30 2.23 -0.97
C ASN A 48 -5.01 3.05 -1.13
N ASN A 49 -4.10 2.99 -0.14
CA ASN A 49 -2.81 3.68 -0.24
C ASN A 49 -1.93 3.11 -1.35
N LEU A 50 -1.92 1.78 -1.52
CA LEU A 50 -1.19 1.13 -2.60
C LEU A 50 -1.77 1.52 -3.97
N ALA A 51 -3.10 1.56 -4.09
CA ALA A 51 -3.80 2.00 -5.30
C ALA A 51 -3.42 3.42 -5.72
N LEU A 52 -3.40 4.36 -4.76
CA LEU A 52 -3.00 5.75 -5.02
C LEU A 52 -1.54 5.86 -5.49
N LEU A 53 -0.64 5.06 -4.92
CA LEU A 53 0.77 5.05 -5.34
C LEU A 53 0.95 4.51 -6.76
N CYS A 54 0.17 3.49 -7.16
CA CYS A 54 0.23 2.91 -8.50
C CYS A 54 -0.46 3.78 -9.55
N GLN A 55 -1.55 4.47 -9.22
CA GLN A 55 -2.18 5.48 -10.11
C GLN A 55 -1.16 6.53 -10.53
N ASN A 56 -0.39 7.04 -9.58
CA ASN A 56 0.66 8.03 -9.85
C ASN A 56 1.85 7.48 -10.66
N GLN A 57 1.97 6.15 -10.80
CA GLN A 57 2.96 5.49 -11.65
C GLN A 57 2.38 4.99 -12.98
N GLY A 58 1.08 5.11 -13.21
CA GLY A 58 0.38 4.51 -14.35
C GLY A 58 0.29 2.97 -14.32
N LYS A 59 0.47 2.34 -13.15
CA LYS A 59 0.52 0.87 -12.99
C LYS A 59 -0.79 0.29 -12.43
N TYR A 60 -1.90 0.49 -13.13
CA TYR A 60 -3.23 0.10 -12.63
C TYR A 60 -3.43 -1.43 -12.52
N GLU A 61 -2.89 -2.18 -13.47
CA GLU A 61 -3.04 -3.65 -13.54
C GLU A 61 -2.43 -4.39 -12.34
N GLU A 62 -1.42 -3.79 -11.70
CA GLU A 62 -0.75 -4.40 -10.56
C GLU A 62 -1.61 -4.34 -9.29
N VAL A 63 -2.52 -3.37 -9.22
CA VAL A 63 -3.40 -3.14 -8.08
C VAL A 63 -4.68 -3.96 -8.17
N GLU A 64 -5.22 -4.16 -9.37
CA GLU A 64 -6.44 -4.97 -9.57
C GLU A 64 -6.31 -6.39 -9.01
N LYS A 65 -5.08 -6.94 -8.98
CA LYS A 65 -4.82 -8.26 -8.40
C LYS A 65 -5.09 -8.34 -6.90
N TYR A 66 -5.06 -7.21 -6.20
CA TYR A 66 -5.32 -7.15 -4.76
C TYR A 66 -6.80 -6.94 -4.41
N TYR A 67 -7.65 -6.66 -5.39
CA TYR A 67 -9.09 -6.46 -5.21
C TYR A 67 -9.94 -7.62 -5.77
N LYS A 68 -9.30 -8.69 -6.25
CA LYS A 68 -9.94 -9.92 -6.74
C LYS A 68 -9.73 -11.05 -5.72
#